data_AF-A0A660RCR0-F1
#
_entry.id   AF-A0A660RCR0-F1
#
_cell.length_a   1.000
_cell.length_b   1.000
_cell.length_c   1.000
_cell.angle_alpha   90.00
_cell.angle_beta   90.00
_cell.angle_gamma   90.00
#
_symmetry.space_group_name_H-M   'P 1'
#
loop_
_entity.id
_entity.type
_entity.pdbx_description
1 polymer ?
#
loop_
_entity_poly.entity_id
_entity_poly.type
_entity_poly.pdbx_seq_one_letter_code
_entity_poly.pdbx_strand_id
1 'polypeptide(L)'
;MLWGGIANFIYFGVSPRELDLAQSALLAGIIGSPSKYSPFVNMNLAFERQKKVLDLLLENGLINRRQYQKALSDSGRQEGICVLDPNTGYIKAMVGGKSFSENQFNRVTQAKRQMRSAFKPFYYTYALLKGYTSDPILLNYPIDFKGWKTTELR
;
A
#
# COMPACT_ATOMS: atom_id res chain seq x y z
N MET A 1 -5.49 -29.48 -18.37
CA MET A 1 -6.32 -29.23 -17.17
C MET A 1 -5.39 -29.15 -15.96
N LEU A 2 -4.80 -27.97 -15.69
CA LEU A 2 -3.77 -27.78 -14.63
C LEU A 2 -3.80 -26.36 -14.03
N TRP A 3 -4.94 -25.66 -14.12
CA TRP A 3 -5.03 -24.23 -13.79
C TRP A 3 -5.26 -23.92 -12.31
N GLY A 4 -5.57 -24.91 -11.46
CA GLY A 4 -5.86 -24.67 -10.04
C GLY A 4 -4.64 -24.41 -9.16
N GLY A 5 -3.52 -25.12 -9.41
CA GLY A 5 -2.34 -25.07 -8.53
C GLY A 5 -1.35 -23.95 -8.83
N ILE A 6 -1.28 -23.49 -10.08
CA ILE A 6 -0.22 -22.59 -10.57
C ILE A 6 -0.67 -21.11 -10.49
N ALA A 7 -1.97 -20.84 -10.39
CA ALA A 7 -2.50 -19.48 -10.38
C ALA A 7 -1.92 -18.62 -9.25
N ASN A 8 -1.76 -19.18 -8.04
CA ASN A 8 -1.11 -18.46 -6.95
C ASN A 8 0.32 -18.05 -7.28
N PHE A 9 1.10 -18.96 -7.87
CA PHE A 9 2.47 -18.70 -8.27
C PHE A 9 2.55 -17.66 -9.40
N ILE A 10 1.59 -17.66 -10.31
CA ILE A 10 1.50 -16.69 -11.42
C ILE A 10 1.11 -15.29 -10.93
N TYR A 11 0.18 -15.19 -9.98
CA TYR A 11 -0.37 -13.90 -9.55
C TYR A 11 0.34 -13.27 -8.35
N PHE A 12 0.92 -14.08 -7.46
CA PHE A 12 1.52 -13.60 -6.21
C PHE A 12 2.89 -14.21 -5.89
N GLY A 13 3.33 -15.23 -6.64
CA GLY A 13 4.66 -15.85 -6.44
C GLY A 13 4.79 -16.58 -5.11
N VAL A 14 3.67 -16.87 -4.45
CA VAL A 14 3.62 -17.50 -3.13
C VAL A 14 3.18 -18.97 -3.26
N SER A 15 3.54 -19.80 -2.29
CA SER A 15 3.00 -21.15 -2.14
C SER A 15 1.52 -21.12 -1.72
N PRO A 16 0.66 -22.08 -2.14
CA PRO A 16 -0.76 -22.13 -1.74
C PRO A 16 -1.01 -22.10 -0.23
N ARG A 17 -0.04 -22.53 0.59
CA ARG A 17 -0.14 -22.56 2.06
C ARG A 17 0.12 -21.21 2.72
N GLU A 18 0.73 -20.28 2.00
CA GLU A 18 1.14 -18.97 2.49
C GLU A 18 0.21 -17.85 1.98
N LEU A 19 -0.85 -18.21 1.25
CA LEU A 19 -1.86 -17.29 0.78
C LEU A 19 -2.57 -16.60 1.93
N ASP A 20 -2.55 -15.27 1.92
CA ASP A 20 -3.39 -14.50 2.83
C ASP A 20 -4.87 -14.53 2.37
N LEU A 21 -5.77 -14.11 3.27
CA LEU A 21 -7.21 -14.09 3.00
C LEU A 21 -7.58 -13.17 1.83
N ALA A 22 -6.88 -12.05 1.67
CA ALA A 22 -7.11 -11.11 0.57
C ALA A 22 -6.68 -11.76 -0.76
N GLN A 23 -5.48 -12.31 -0.83
CA GLN A 23 -4.94 -13.01 -2.00
C GLN A 23 -5.84 -14.18 -2.42
N SER A 24 -6.28 -14.97 -1.45
CA SER A 24 -7.23 -16.07 -1.66
C SER A 24 -8.55 -15.57 -2.26
N ALA A 25 -9.12 -14.50 -1.71
CA ALA A 25 -10.34 -13.89 -2.21
C ALA A 25 -10.17 -13.29 -3.62
N LEU A 26 -8.98 -12.76 -3.94
CA LEU A 26 -8.69 -12.21 -5.27
C LEU A 26 -8.63 -13.35 -6.30
N LEU A 27 -7.91 -14.43 -6.00
CA LEU A 27 -7.84 -15.61 -6.87
C LEU A 27 -9.22 -16.21 -7.11
N ALA A 28 -10.01 -16.38 -6.06
CA ALA A 28 -11.38 -16.86 -6.17
C ALA A 28 -12.25 -15.96 -7.08
N GLY A 29 -12.05 -14.63 -7.01
CA GLY A 29 -12.74 -13.67 -7.87
C GLY A 29 -12.31 -13.75 -9.35
N ILE A 30 -11.07 -14.16 -9.63
CA ILE A 30 -10.51 -14.28 -10.99
C ILE A 30 -11.02 -15.52 -11.72
N ILE A 31 -11.28 -16.63 -11.01
CA ILE A 31 -11.72 -17.91 -11.61
C ILE A 31 -12.94 -17.73 -12.52
N GLY A 32 -13.90 -16.88 -12.13
CA GLY A 32 -15.12 -16.66 -12.91
C GLY A 32 -14.92 -15.93 -14.24
N SER A 33 -13.84 -15.14 -14.37
CA SER A 33 -13.47 -14.50 -15.65
C SER A 33 -12.03 -14.00 -15.60
N PRO A 34 -11.04 -14.86 -15.94
CA PRO A 34 -9.63 -14.54 -15.73
C PRO A 34 -9.15 -13.33 -16.52
N SER A 35 -9.57 -13.19 -17.77
CA SER A 35 -9.14 -12.08 -18.64
C SER A 35 -9.73 -10.73 -18.21
N LYS A 36 -10.97 -10.71 -17.68
CA LYS A 36 -11.66 -9.48 -17.29
C LYS A 36 -11.23 -8.97 -15.92
N TYR A 37 -10.99 -9.88 -14.98
CA TYR A 37 -10.65 -9.56 -13.59
C TYR A 37 -9.16 -9.76 -13.27
N SER A 38 -8.33 -9.95 -14.30
CA SER A 38 -6.87 -10.01 -14.13
C SER A 38 -6.35 -8.70 -13.51
N PRO A 39 -5.60 -8.74 -12.39
CA PRO A 39 -4.95 -7.57 -11.82
C PRO A 39 -3.98 -6.89 -12.78
N PHE A 40 -3.44 -7.64 -13.76
CA PHE A 40 -2.55 -7.11 -14.80
C PHE A 40 -3.29 -6.25 -15.84
N VAL A 41 -4.59 -6.47 -16.03
CA VAL A 41 -5.42 -5.74 -16.99
C VAL A 41 -6.13 -4.59 -16.31
N ASN A 42 -6.84 -4.86 -15.21
CA ASN A 42 -7.58 -3.85 -14.47
C ASN A 42 -7.64 -4.18 -12.98
N MET A 43 -6.75 -3.54 -12.23
CA MET A 43 -6.64 -3.71 -10.79
C MET A 43 -7.93 -3.32 -10.05
N ASN A 44 -8.65 -2.29 -10.51
CA ASN A 44 -9.87 -1.81 -9.84
C ASN A 44 -11.00 -2.85 -9.93
N LEU A 45 -11.23 -3.40 -11.13
CA LEU A 45 -12.24 -4.45 -11.32
C LEU A 45 -11.88 -5.74 -10.56
N ALA A 46 -10.58 -6.05 -10.47
CA ALA A 46 -10.10 -7.18 -9.68
C ALA A 46 -10.43 -6.98 -8.18
N PHE A 47 -10.21 -5.78 -7.63
CA PHE A 47 -10.57 -5.46 -6.25
C PHE A 47 -12.07 -5.45 -6.00
N GLU A 48 -12.89 -4.95 -6.94
CA GLU A 48 -14.34 -5.03 -6.81
C GLU A 48 -14.82 -6.47 -6.72
N ARG A 49 -14.24 -7.37 -7.53
CA ARG A 49 -14.56 -8.80 -7.45
C ARG A 49 -14.07 -9.45 -6.18
N GLN A 50 -12.85 -9.15 -5.76
CA GLN A 50 -12.32 -9.63 -4.49
C GLN A 50 -13.20 -9.19 -3.30
N LYS A 51 -13.62 -7.93 -3.27
CA LYS A 51 -14.53 -7.42 -2.24
C LYS A 51 -15.83 -8.21 -2.20
N LYS A 52 -16.42 -8.47 -3.38
CA LYS A 52 -17.64 -9.29 -3.47
C LYS A 52 -17.43 -10.71 -2.93
N VAL A 53 -16.25 -11.31 -3.13
CA VAL A 53 -15.92 -12.61 -2.51
C VAL A 53 -15.79 -12.48 -0.99
N LEU A 54 -15.12 -11.44 -0.49
CA LEU A 54 -15.00 -11.19 0.95
C LEU A 54 -16.37 -10.94 1.61
N ASP A 55 -17.29 -10.25 0.93
CA ASP A 55 -18.66 -10.02 1.40
C ASP A 55 -19.38 -11.38 1.56
N LEU A 56 -19.30 -12.26 0.56
CA LEU A 56 -19.88 -13.60 0.63
C LEU A 56 -19.27 -14.44 1.76
N LEU A 57 -17.95 -14.36 1.98
CA LEU A 57 -17.29 -15.08 3.06
C LEU A 57 -17.76 -14.59 4.44
N LEU A 58 -18.01 -13.29 4.58
CA LEU A 58 -18.52 -12.68 5.80
C LEU A 58 -19.99 -13.07 6.05
N GLU A 59 -20.83 -13.03 5.01
CA GLU A 59 -22.25 -13.41 5.07
C GLU A 59 -22.43 -14.89 5.44
N ASN A 60 -21.59 -15.76 4.90
CA ASN A 60 -21.59 -17.19 5.23
C ASN A 60 -20.91 -17.52 6.58
N GLY A 61 -20.41 -16.51 7.30
CA GLY A 61 -19.77 -16.69 8.60
C GLY A 61 -18.41 -17.40 8.56
N LEU A 62 -17.80 -17.55 7.38
CA LEU A 62 -16.48 -18.17 7.20
C LEU A 62 -15.35 -17.27 7.71
N ILE A 63 -15.57 -15.95 7.71
CA ILE A 63 -14.65 -14.96 8.26
C ILE A 63 -15.38 -14.00 9.19
N ASN A 64 -14.66 -13.44 10.15
CA ASN A 64 -15.20 -12.41 11.04
C ASN A 64 -14.94 -10.99 10.50
N ARG A 65 -15.62 -10.00 11.12
CA ARG A 65 -15.53 -8.59 10.70
C ARG A 65 -14.10 -8.03 10.78
N ARG A 66 -13.26 -8.51 11.71
CA ARG A 66 -11.85 -8.08 11.81
C ARG A 66 -11.02 -8.62 10.66
N GLN A 67 -11.19 -9.90 10.32
CA GLN A 67 -10.52 -10.55 9.19
C GLN A 67 -10.94 -9.91 7.86
N TYR A 68 -12.23 -9.58 7.70
CA TYR A 68 -12.73 -8.84 6.55
C TYR A 68 -12.02 -7.49 6.38
N GLN A 69 -11.98 -6.68 7.44
CA GLN A 69 -11.34 -5.36 7.38
C GLN A 69 -9.85 -5.46 7.12
N LYS A 70 -9.17 -6.44 7.74
CA LYS A 70 -7.76 -6.70 7.49
C LYS A 70 -7.50 -7.08 6.03
N ALA A 71 -8.30 -8.00 5.48
CA ALA A 71 -8.16 -8.42 4.09
C ALA A 71 -8.36 -7.23 3.13
N LEU A 72 -9.36 -6.38 3.39
CA LEU A 72 -9.60 -5.18 2.59
C LEU A 72 -8.44 -4.19 2.64
N SER A 73 -7.76 -4.07 3.79
CA SER A 73 -6.57 -3.21 3.92
C SER A 73 -5.32 -3.79 3.26
N ASP A 74 -5.20 -5.13 3.24
CA ASP A 74 -4.04 -5.83 2.67
C ASP A 74 -4.17 -6.01 1.15
N SER A 75 -5.39 -5.95 0.61
CA SER A 75 -5.71 -6.03 -0.81
C SER A 75 -4.88 -5.08 -1.67
N GLY A 76 -3.86 -5.65 -2.34
CA GLY A 76 -2.95 -4.96 -3.24
C GLY A 76 -2.15 -3.83 -2.61
N ARG A 77 -1.90 -3.95 -1.30
CA ARG A 77 -0.88 -3.15 -0.61
C ARG A 77 0.47 -3.45 -1.24
N GLN A 78 1.09 -2.40 -1.77
CA GLN A 78 2.40 -2.46 -2.41
C GLN A 78 3.36 -1.53 -1.68
N GLU A 79 4.60 -1.97 -1.54
CA GLU A 79 5.62 -1.26 -0.76
C GLU A 79 6.90 -1.13 -1.57
N GLY A 80 7.73 -0.15 -1.20
CA GLY A 80 9.08 0.00 -1.69
C GLY A 80 9.98 0.48 -0.57
N ILE A 81 11.20 -0.03 -0.52
CA ILE A 81 12.20 0.30 0.52
C ILE A 81 13.51 0.64 -0.17
N CYS A 82 14.13 1.72 0.27
CA CYS A 82 15.49 2.11 -0.10
C CYS A 82 16.29 2.35 1.17
N VAL A 83 17.48 1.77 1.26
CA VAL A 83 18.44 2.02 2.33
C VAL A 83 19.67 2.68 1.71
N LEU A 84 20.00 3.86 2.24
CA LEU A 84 21.15 4.65 1.80
C LEU A 84 22.20 4.68 2.91
N ASP A 85 23.46 4.76 2.51
CA ASP A 85 24.53 5.23 3.36
C ASP A 85 24.47 6.76 3.46
N PRO A 86 24.30 7.36 4.64
CA PRO A 86 24.13 8.81 4.77
C PRO A 86 25.43 9.59 4.52
N ASN A 87 26.60 8.97 4.64
CA ASN A 87 27.89 9.64 4.47
C ASN A 87 28.33 9.67 3.00
N THR A 88 28.01 8.60 2.25
CA THR A 88 28.46 8.42 0.86
C THR A 88 27.35 8.57 -0.17
N GLY A 89 26.08 8.44 0.25
CA GLY A 89 24.92 8.43 -0.64
C GLY A 89 24.70 7.11 -1.38
N TYR A 90 25.50 6.07 -1.11
CA TYR A 90 25.37 4.78 -1.78
C TYR A 90 24.11 4.02 -1.35
N ILE A 91 23.52 3.31 -2.30
CA ILE A 91 22.38 2.42 -2.04
C ILE A 91 22.90 1.11 -1.47
N LYS A 92 22.55 0.82 -0.21
CA LYS A 92 22.87 -0.44 0.47
C LYS A 92 21.86 -1.54 0.15
N ALA A 93 20.59 -1.18 0.01
CA ALA A 93 19.53 -2.10 -0.36
C ALA A 93 18.40 -1.35 -1.05
N MET A 94 17.75 -2.00 -2.02
CA MET A 94 16.57 -1.46 -2.69
C MET A 94 15.59 -2.58 -3.04
N VAL A 95 14.33 -2.40 -2.66
CA VAL A 95 13.22 -3.30 -2.97
C VAL A 95 12.09 -2.49 -3.57
N GLY A 96 11.71 -2.76 -4.83
CA GLY A 96 10.74 -1.97 -5.58
C GLY A 96 9.27 -2.42 -5.47
N GLY A 97 9.02 -3.56 -4.84
CA GLY A 97 7.72 -4.21 -4.75
C GLY A 97 7.80 -5.54 -4.02
N LYS A 98 6.65 -6.20 -3.80
CA LYS A 98 6.59 -7.50 -3.11
C LYS A 98 7.20 -8.65 -3.92
N SER A 99 7.07 -8.62 -5.25
CA SER A 99 7.56 -9.66 -6.17
C SER A 99 8.01 -9.04 -7.49
N PHE A 100 9.28 -9.26 -7.87
CA PHE A 100 9.84 -8.74 -9.12
C PHE A 100 9.32 -9.50 -10.36
N SER A 101 9.08 -10.81 -10.22
CA SER A 101 8.63 -11.67 -11.31
C SER A 101 7.23 -11.30 -11.82
N GLU A 102 6.36 -10.81 -10.94
CA GLU A 102 5.02 -10.34 -11.31
C GLU A 102 5.01 -8.87 -11.74
N ASN A 103 5.84 -8.05 -11.10
CA ASN A 103 5.77 -6.61 -11.26
C ASN A 103 7.14 -5.96 -11.14
N GLN A 104 7.74 -5.67 -12.29
CA GLN A 104 9.04 -5.02 -12.40
C GLN A 104 8.98 -3.50 -12.15
N PHE A 105 7.79 -2.92 -11.92
CA PHE A 105 7.65 -1.52 -11.57
C PHE A 105 8.31 -1.24 -10.21
N ASN A 106 9.40 -0.49 -10.23
CA ASN A 106 10.17 -0.15 -9.05
C ASN A 106 9.57 1.08 -8.36
N ARG A 107 8.85 0.86 -7.27
CA ARG A 107 8.17 1.94 -6.53
C ARG A 107 9.11 2.90 -5.84
N VAL A 108 10.34 2.49 -5.54
CA VAL A 108 11.34 3.37 -4.92
C VAL A 108 11.72 4.51 -5.87
N THR A 109 11.82 4.23 -7.18
CA THR A 109 12.30 5.20 -8.17
C THR A 109 11.19 5.75 -9.05
N GLN A 110 10.14 4.99 -9.32
CA GLN A 110 9.11 5.34 -10.31
C GLN A 110 7.78 5.77 -9.69
N ALA A 111 7.47 5.38 -8.44
CA ALA A 111 6.19 5.72 -7.84
C ALA A 111 6.20 7.14 -7.27
N LYS A 112 5.55 8.08 -7.97
CA LYS A 112 5.27 9.42 -7.43
C LYS A 112 4.21 9.32 -6.34
N ARG A 113 4.55 9.73 -5.11
CA ARG A 113 3.65 9.74 -3.95
C ARG A 113 3.82 11.04 -3.15
N GLN A 114 2.74 11.47 -2.51
CA GLN A 114 2.80 12.60 -1.56
C GLN A 114 3.57 12.17 -0.31
N MET A 115 4.60 12.92 0.08
CA MET A 115 5.41 12.63 1.27
C MET A 115 4.65 12.94 2.58
N ARG A 116 3.67 13.86 2.55
CA ARG A 116 2.88 14.29 3.71
C ARG A 116 3.80 14.69 4.89
N SER A 117 3.52 14.24 6.11
CA SER A 117 4.21 14.67 7.33
C SER A 117 5.68 14.25 7.37
N ALA A 118 6.12 13.31 6.51
CA ALA A 118 7.54 13.01 6.34
C ALA A 118 8.35 14.21 5.82
N PHE A 119 7.69 15.25 5.28
CA PHE A 119 8.35 16.50 4.86
C PHE A 119 8.65 17.47 6.03
N LYS A 120 7.98 17.31 7.19
CA LYS A 120 8.13 18.22 8.33
C LYS A 120 9.58 18.44 8.80
N PRO A 121 10.45 17.41 8.87
CA PRO A 121 11.84 17.61 9.25
C PRO A 121 12.55 18.68 8.40
N PHE A 122 12.33 18.71 7.08
CA PHE A 122 12.93 19.73 6.21
C PHE A 122 12.48 21.15 6.57
N TYR A 123 11.18 21.32 6.83
CA TYR A 123 10.63 22.61 7.26
C TYR A 123 11.24 23.07 8.60
N TYR A 124 11.32 22.18 9.58
CA TYR A 124 11.90 22.51 10.87
C TYR A 124 13.41 22.75 10.79
N THR A 125 14.16 21.98 9.99
CA THR A 125 15.59 22.25 9.76
C THR A 125 15.81 23.63 9.16
N TYR A 126 14.93 24.09 8.26
CA TYR A 126 15.01 25.44 7.72
C TYR A 126 14.78 26.51 8.81
N ALA A 127 13.82 26.30 9.71
CA ALA A 127 13.61 27.20 10.85
C ALA A 127 14.86 27.25 11.75
N LEU A 128 15.45 26.10 12.08
CA LEU A 128 16.68 26.04 12.88
C LEU A 128 17.84 26.78 12.19
N LEU A 129 18.01 26.61 10.87
CA LEU A 129 19.02 27.33 10.08
C LEU A 129 18.80 28.85 10.06
N LYS A 130 17.54 29.30 10.23
CA LYS A 130 17.20 30.72 10.36
C LYS A 130 17.37 31.26 11.78
N GLY A 131 17.89 30.45 12.71
CA GLY A 131 18.17 30.86 14.09
C GLY A 131 16.99 30.67 15.04
N TYR A 132 15.92 30.00 14.63
CA TYR A 132 14.88 29.57 15.56
C TYR A 132 15.43 28.47 16.47
N THR A 133 15.03 28.49 17.74
CA THR A 133 15.44 27.48 18.72
C THR A 133 14.67 26.18 18.53
N SER A 134 15.18 25.10 19.12
CA SER A 134 14.54 23.77 19.10
C SER A 134 13.31 23.67 20.01
N ASP A 135 13.13 24.64 20.91
CA ASP A 135 12.01 24.76 21.84
C ASP A 135 11.22 26.07 21.62
N PRO A 136 10.64 26.29 20.41
CA PRO A 136 9.77 27.43 20.20
C PRO A 136 8.41 27.14 20.83
N ILE A 137 7.83 28.13 21.51
CA ILE A 137 6.42 28.07 21.91
C ILE A 137 5.59 28.15 20.63
N LEU A 138 5.19 27.00 20.10
CA LEU A 138 4.31 26.89 18.94
C LEU A 138 2.86 27.02 19.40
N LEU A 139 2.22 28.12 19.02
CA LEU A 139 0.80 28.30 19.26
C LEU A 139 -0.02 27.41 18.34
N ASN A 140 -0.78 26.48 18.93
CA ASN A 140 -1.74 25.65 18.21
C ASN A 140 -3.14 26.29 18.29
N TYR A 141 -3.42 27.22 17.38
CA TYR A 141 -4.77 27.76 17.17
C TYR A 141 -5.19 27.54 15.72
N PRO A 142 -6.51 27.50 15.42
CA PRO A 142 -6.98 27.37 14.04
C PRO A 142 -6.43 28.48 13.17
N ILE A 143 -5.74 28.11 12.09
CA ILE A 143 -5.20 29.06 11.12
C ILE A 143 -6.03 28.98 9.84
N ASP A 144 -6.49 30.14 9.37
CA ASP A 144 -7.15 30.31 8.09
C ASP A 144 -6.18 31.01 7.13
N PHE A 145 -5.72 30.28 6.12
CA PHE A 145 -4.90 30.82 5.05
C PHE A 145 -5.77 31.06 3.82
N LYS A 146 -6.32 32.27 3.66
CA LYS A 146 -7.10 32.67 2.48
C LYS A 146 -8.26 31.70 2.16
N GLY A 147 -8.98 31.25 3.17
CA GLY A 147 -10.09 30.28 3.05
C GLY A 147 -9.68 28.83 3.22
N TRP A 148 -8.38 28.51 3.30
CA TRP A 148 -7.90 27.17 3.65
C TRP A 148 -7.76 27.03 5.16
N LYS A 149 -8.64 26.21 5.75
CA LYS A 149 -8.64 25.88 7.18
C LYS A 149 -7.94 24.56 7.41
N THR A 150 -6.95 24.55 8.29
CA THR A 150 -6.30 23.31 8.74
C THR A 150 -7.10 22.72 9.90
N THR A 151 -7.73 21.58 9.69
CA THR A 151 -8.29 20.79 10.80
C THR A 151 -7.17 19.87 11.31
N GLU A 152 -6.71 20.05 12.55
CA GLU A 152 -5.99 18.95 13.19
C GLU A 152 -6.98 17.78 13.35
N LEU A 153 -6.65 16.63 12.74
CA LEU A 153 -7.41 15.40 12.94
C LEU A 153 -7.24 15.03 14.42
N ARG A 154 -8.30 15.25 15.19
CA ARG A 154 -8.42 14.83 16.58
C ARG A 154 -8.44 13.30 16.70
#